data_AF-A0A1E1MG12-F1
#
_entry.id   AF-A0A1E1MG12-F1
#
_cell.length_a   1.000
_cell.length_b   1.000
_cell.length_c   1.000
_cell.angle_alpha   90.00
_cell.angle_beta   90.00
_cell.angle_gamma   90.00
#
_symmetry.space_group_name_H-M   'P 1'
#
loop_
_entity.id
_entity.type
_entity.pdbx_description
1 polymer ?
#
loop_
_entity_poly.entity_id
_entity_poly.type
_entity_poly.pdbx_seq_one_letter_code
_entity_poly.pdbx_strand_id
1 'polypeptide(L)'
;MEHARLDCLRSDCLTYDASVALRLRMSRQAQELLDREKCDVIAARWWTDTTAPVSGSPQVSVPLPAYLKGQAVERVAMDLITIGPNIPTSIMFVGRRWDDYKVIAAAHSFEKATQHRRIFKPFIVATTELPQSQSLIS
;
A
#
# COMPACT_ATOMS: atom_id res chain seq x y z
N MET A 1 -22.62 -39.38 11.54
CA MET A 1 -22.46 -37.92 11.52
C MET A 1 -21.03 -37.45 11.83
N GLU A 2 -20.23 -38.21 12.58
CA GLU A 2 -18.85 -37.83 12.94
C GLU A 2 -17.83 -37.94 11.78
N HIS A 3 -17.98 -38.95 10.90
CA HIS A 3 -17.10 -39.13 9.73
C HIS A 3 -17.17 -37.95 8.74
N ALA A 4 -18.38 -37.47 8.40
CA ALA A 4 -18.54 -36.32 7.50
C ALA A 4 -17.92 -35.02 8.05
N ARG A 5 -17.83 -34.88 9.38
CA ARG A 5 -17.21 -33.72 10.04
C ARG A 5 -15.68 -33.79 10.00
N LEU A 6 -15.10 -34.98 10.12
CA LEU A 6 -13.66 -35.22 9.99
C LEU A 6 -13.20 -35.07 8.53
N ASP A 7 -14.02 -35.50 7.57
CA ASP A 7 -13.72 -35.33 6.14
C ASP A 7 -13.78 -33.85 5.70
N CYS A 8 -14.75 -33.08 6.23
CA CYS A 8 -14.82 -31.63 6.04
C CYS A 8 -13.57 -30.92 6.60
N LEU A 9 -13.20 -31.21 7.85
CA LEU A 9 -12.00 -30.64 8.49
C LEU A 9 -10.71 -31.00 7.73
N ARG A 10 -10.62 -32.21 7.19
CA ARG A 10 -9.47 -32.66 6.39
C ARG A 10 -9.43 -31.98 5.02
N SER A 11 -10.57 -31.81 4.36
CA SER A 11 -10.69 -31.06 3.10
C SER A 11 -10.35 -29.58 3.28
N ASP A 12 -10.80 -28.97 4.37
CA ASP A 12 -10.49 -27.58 4.73
C ASP A 12 -9.00 -27.41 5.03
N CYS A 13 -8.37 -28.37 5.70
CA CYS A 13 -6.94 -28.41 5.96
C CYS A 13 -6.13 -28.50 4.64
N LEU A 14 -6.50 -29.40 3.72
CA LEU A 14 -5.85 -29.51 2.41
C LEU A 14 -5.99 -28.23 1.57
N THR A 15 -7.15 -27.56 1.66
CA THR A 15 -7.40 -26.28 0.98
C THR A 15 -6.57 -25.15 1.60
N TYR A 16 -6.45 -25.13 2.92
CA TYR A 16 -5.62 -24.17 3.65
C TYR A 16 -4.13 -24.34 3.31
N ASP A 17 -3.62 -25.57 3.31
CA ASP A 17 -2.21 -25.86 2.97
C ASP A 17 -1.88 -25.43 1.54
N ALA A 18 -2.78 -25.68 0.59
CA ALA A 18 -2.63 -25.20 -0.79
C ALA A 18 -2.63 -23.66 -0.85
N SER A 19 -3.49 -22.99 -0.07
CA SER A 19 -3.52 -21.53 0.05
C SER A 19 -2.22 -20.97 0.63
N VAL A 20 -1.69 -21.59 1.69
CA VAL A 20 -0.42 -21.21 2.31
C VAL A 20 0.74 -21.39 1.34
N ALA A 21 0.80 -22.53 0.65
CA ALA A 21 1.83 -22.80 -0.36
C ALA A 21 1.81 -21.76 -1.49
N LEU A 22 0.61 -21.37 -1.95
CA LEU A 22 0.45 -20.31 -2.95
C LEU A 22 0.92 -18.95 -2.42
N ARG A 23 0.54 -18.56 -1.20
CA ARG A 23 1.00 -17.31 -0.56
C ARG A 23 2.52 -17.27 -0.42
N LEU A 24 3.15 -18.38 -0.03
CA LEU A 24 4.61 -18.50 0.07
C LEU A 24 5.34 -18.48 -1.28
N ARG A 25 4.63 -18.78 -2.37
CA ARG A 25 5.15 -18.59 -3.73
C ARG A 25 5.02 -17.14 -4.16
N MET A 26 3.84 -16.54 -3.98
CA MET A 26 3.58 -15.13 -4.31
C MET A 26 4.48 -14.17 -3.51
N SER A 27 4.76 -14.52 -2.26
CA SER A 27 5.62 -13.73 -1.36
C SER A 27 7.03 -13.53 -1.88
N ARG A 28 7.53 -14.37 -2.80
CA ARG A 28 8.88 -14.25 -3.35
C ARG A 28 8.97 -13.34 -4.58
N GLN A 29 7.85 -13.09 -5.25
CA GLN A 29 7.84 -12.43 -6.56
C GLN A 29 8.37 -10.99 -6.52
N ALA A 30 8.09 -10.23 -5.46
CA ALA A 30 8.60 -8.87 -5.32
C ALA A 30 10.13 -8.86 -5.20
N GLN A 31 10.68 -9.79 -4.42
CA GLN A 31 12.11 -9.91 -4.19
C GLN A 31 12.81 -10.38 -5.47
N GLU A 32 12.26 -11.39 -6.15
CA GLU A 32 12.75 -11.87 -7.44
C GLU A 32 12.78 -10.74 -8.48
N LEU A 33 11.75 -9.89 -8.53
CA LEU A 33 11.71 -8.74 -9.44
C LEU A 33 12.82 -7.72 -9.11
N LEU A 34 12.95 -7.36 -7.83
CA LEU A 34 13.99 -6.42 -7.37
C LEU A 34 15.41 -6.94 -7.66
N ASP A 35 15.65 -8.24 -7.49
CA ASP A 35 16.93 -8.88 -7.75
C ASP A 35 17.22 -8.97 -9.25
N ARG A 36 16.23 -9.37 -10.06
CA ARG A 36 16.36 -9.50 -11.51
C ARG A 36 16.66 -8.16 -12.18
N GLU A 37 15.92 -7.12 -11.80
CA GLU A 37 16.06 -5.77 -12.37
C GLU A 37 17.14 -4.94 -11.67
N LYS A 38 17.82 -5.50 -10.66
CA LYS A 38 18.88 -4.82 -9.89
C LYS A 38 18.42 -3.47 -9.32
N CYS A 39 17.22 -3.44 -8.77
CA CYS A 39 16.62 -2.26 -8.18
C CYS A 39 16.54 -2.40 -6.65
N ASP A 40 16.60 -1.27 -5.94
CA ASP A 40 16.40 -1.22 -4.49
C ASP A 40 14.92 -1.11 -4.10
N VAL A 41 14.13 -0.41 -4.91
CA VAL A 41 12.70 -0.15 -4.67
C VAL A 41 11.89 -0.24 -5.96
N ILE A 42 10.64 -0.68 -5.85
CA ILE A 42 9.63 -0.58 -6.90
C ILE A 42 8.83 0.69 -6.66
N ALA A 43 8.69 1.54 -7.68
CA ALA A 43 7.78 2.68 -7.66
C ALA A 43 6.54 2.35 -8.48
N ALA A 44 5.35 2.45 -7.87
CA ALA A 44 4.08 2.16 -8.52
C ALA A 44 3.01 3.19 -8.14
N ARG A 45 1.92 3.27 -8.90
CA ARG A 45 0.79 4.11 -8.51
C ARG A 45 0.12 3.50 -7.29
N TRP A 46 -0.39 4.32 -6.37
CA TRP A 46 -0.88 3.88 -5.05
C TRP A 46 -1.98 2.80 -5.04
N TRP A 47 -2.78 2.73 -6.10
CA TRP A 47 -3.85 1.73 -6.30
C TRP A 47 -3.38 0.45 -7.02
N THR A 48 -2.09 0.32 -7.31
CA THR A 48 -1.55 -0.89 -7.96
C THR A 48 -1.45 -2.00 -6.93
N ASP A 49 -2.08 -3.15 -7.19
CA ASP A 49 -1.94 -4.31 -6.31
C ASP A 49 -0.49 -4.82 -6.36
N THR A 50 0.22 -4.67 -5.24
CA THR A 50 1.58 -5.20 -5.08
C THR A 50 1.51 -6.50 -4.27
N THR A 51 2.52 -7.36 -4.43
CA THR A 51 2.69 -8.53 -3.56
C THR A 51 3.29 -8.15 -2.20
N ALA A 52 3.40 -6.85 -1.85
CA ALA A 52 4.01 -6.38 -0.61
C ALA A 52 3.31 -6.93 0.65
N PRO A 53 1.96 -6.92 0.76
CA PRO A 53 1.27 -7.46 1.94
C PRO A 53 1.48 -8.97 2.10
N VAL A 54 1.56 -9.70 0.99
CA VAL A 54 1.76 -11.17 1.00
C VAL A 54 3.22 -11.52 1.31
N SER A 55 4.16 -10.69 0.88
CA SER A 55 5.61 -10.87 1.11
C SER A 55 6.09 -10.36 2.46
N GLY A 56 5.28 -9.55 3.15
CA GLY A 56 5.73 -8.80 4.32
C GLY A 56 6.76 -7.72 3.97
N SER A 57 6.72 -7.21 2.74
CA SER A 57 7.63 -6.16 2.28
C SER A 57 7.16 -4.79 2.76
N PRO A 58 8.08 -3.89 3.13
CA PRO A 58 7.73 -2.52 3.48
C PRO A 58 7.17 -1.77 2.26
N GLN A 59 6.12 -0.99 2.49
CA GLN A 59 5.46 -0.13 1.50
C GLN A 59 5.16 1.24 2.10
N VAL A 60 5.57 2.30 1.41
CA VAL A 60 5.30 3.70 1.81
C VAL A 60 4.72 4.46 0.64
N SER A 61 3.61 5.16 0.86
CA SER A 61 2.98 6.03 -0.15
C SER A 61 3.22 7.49 0.18
N VAL A 62 3.58 8.29 -0.82
CA VAL A 62 3.79 9.74 -0.70
C VAL A 62 2.93 10.52 -1.70
N PRO A 63 2.57 11.77 -1.39
CA PRO A 63 1.62 12.53 -2.21
C PRO A 63 2.14 12.80 -3.62
N LEU A 64 1.22 12.71 -4.58
CA LEU A 64 1.32 13.25 -5.94
C LEU A 64 0.32 14.42 -6.09
N PRO A 65 0.38 15.20 -7.19
CA PRO A 65 -0.61 16.24 -7.44
C PRO A 65 -2.04 15.70 -7.42
N ALA A 66 -2.95 16.50 -6.88
CA ALA A 66 -4.38 16.19 -6.98
C ALA A 66 -4.85 16.33 -8.43
N TYR A 67 -5.95 15.65 -8.74
CA TYR A 67 -6.62 15.80 -10.03
C TYR A 67 -7.01 17.26 -10.29
N LEU A 68 -6.91 17.68 -11.56
CA LEU A 68 -7.12 19.06 -11.98
C LEU A 68 -8.56 19.50 -11.75
N LYS A 69 -8.78 20.81 -11.59
CA LYS A 69 -10.12 21.38 -11.31
C LYS A 69 -11.19 21.05 -12.35
N GLY A 70 -10.79 20.83 -13.61
CA GLY A 70 -11.71 20.48 -14.70
C GLY A 70 -11.91 18.98 -14.91
N GLN A 71 -11.37 18.14 -14.02
CA GLN A 71 -11.43 16.69 -14.20
C GLN A 71 -12.85 16.18 -13.96
N ALA A 72 -13.36 15.39 -14.92
CA ALA A 72 -14.68 14.79 -14.83
C ALA A 72 -14.77 13.87 -13.60
N VAL A 73 -15.93 13.90 -12.95
CA VAL A 73 -16.21 13.04 -11.81
C VAL A 73 -16.54 11.65 -12.34
N GLU A 74 -15.72 10.65 -11.98
CA GLU A 74 -15.99 9.25 -12.28
C GLU A 74 -16.42 8.51 -11.01
N ARG A 75 -17.52 7.78 -11.14
CA ARG A 75 -18.14 7.00 -10.07
C ARG A 75 -18.02 5.53 -10.39
N VAL A 76 -17.68 4.74 -9.38
CA VAL A 76 -17.68 3.28 -9.46
C VAL A 76 -18.92 2.72 -8.77
N ALA A 77 -18.98 1.39 -8.60
CA ALA A 77 -20.06 0.73 -7.88
C ALA A 77 -20.35 1.41 -6.53
N MET A 78 -21.63 1.42 -6.14
CA MET A 78 -22.12 2.07 -4.91
C MET A 78 -21.93 3.59 -4.87
N ASP A 79 -21.86 4.23 -6.05
CA ASP A 79 -21.76 5.70 -6.20
C ASP A 79 -20.49 6.33 -5.59
N LEU A 80 -19.43 5.52 -5.40
CA LEU A 80 -18.17 6.00 -4.86
C LEU A 80 -17.40 6.81 -5.90
N ILE A 81 -17.02 8.04 -5.55
CA ILE A 81 -16.18 8.88 -6.40
C ILE A 81 -14.72 8.41 -6.30
N THR A 82 -14.14 7.99 -7.42
CA THR A 82 -12.72 7.56 -7.49
C THR A 82 -11.84 8.56 -8.22
N ILE A 83 -12.42 9.34 -9.14
CA ILE A 83 -11.76 10.41 -9.88
C ILE A 83 -12.65 11.64 -9.82
N GLY A 84 -12.04 12.81 -9.63
CA GLY A 84 -12.74 14.08 -9.47
C GLY A 84 -11.79 15.20 -9.05
N PRO A 85 -12.22 16.46 -9.15
CA PRO A 85 -11.35 17.61 -8.92
C PRO A 85 -10.85 17.64 -7.47
N ASN A 86 -9.58 18.00 -7.30
CA ASN A 86 -8.94 18.14 -5.97
C ASN A 86 -8.87 16.85 -5.12
N ILE A 87 -9.07 15.67 -5.72
CA ILE A 87 -8.82 14.39 -5.03
C ILE A 87 -7.31 14.12 -5.02
N PRO A 88 -6.69 13.89 -3.84
CA PRO A 88 -5.26 13.63 -3.75
C PRO A 88 -4.91 12.28 -4.37
N THR A 89 -3.80 12.24 -5.09
CA THR A 89 -3.22 10.99 -5.60
C THR A 89 -1.90 10.71 -4.89
N SER A 90 -1.35 9.51 -5.07
CA SER A 90 -0.05 9.15 -4.50
C SER A 90 0.74 8.19 -5.38
N ILE A 91 2.04 8.16 -5.13
CA ILE A 91 2.97 7.13 -5.61
C ILE A 91 3.39 6.30 -4.40
N MET A 92 3.51 5.00 -4.58
CA MET A 92 4.01 4.09 -3.56
C MET A 92 5.40 3.58 -3.90
N PHE A 93 6.19 3.34 -2.87
CA PHE A 93 7.49 2.69 -2.92
C PHE A 93 7.42 1.37 -2.15
N VAL A 94 7.86 0.28 -2.77
CA VAL A 94 7.92 -1.06 -2.16
C VAL A 94 9.37 -1.54 -2.18
N GLY A 95 9.85 -2.06 -1.05
CA GLY A 95 11.23 -2.54 -0.91
C GLY A 95 11.36 -4.03 -0.66
N ARG A 96 12.58 -4.47 -0.33
CA ARG A 96 12.81 -5.82 0.18
C ARG A 96 12.31 -5.93 1.62
N ARG A 97 11.90 -7.14 2.00
CA ARG A 97 11.55 -7.46 3.39
C ARG A 97 12.68 -7.00 4.32
N TRP A 98 12.32 -6.25 5.37
CA TRP A 98 13.23 -5.65 6.36
C TRP A 98 14.15 -4.52 5.86
N ASP A 99 13.96 -4.03 4.64
CA ASP A 99 14.74 -2.91 4.07
C ASP A 99 13.96 -1.58 4.17
N ASP A 100 13.24 -1.40 5.30
CA ASP A 100 12.40 -0.24 5.59
C ASP A 100 13.15 1.08 5.42
N TYR A 101 14.42 1.10 5.84
CA TYR A 101 15.29 2.26 5.71
C TYR A 101 15.37 2.78 4.27
N LYS A 102 15.61 1.90 3.28
CA LYS A 102 15.71 2.33 1.87
C LYS A 102 14.39 2.81 1.32
N VAL A 103 13.28 2.16 1.69
CA VAL A 103 11.94 2.57 1.25
C VAL A 103 11.59 3.95 1.80
N ILE A 104 11.81 4.18 3.10
CA ILE A 104 11.57 5.47 3.75
C ILE A 104 12.49 6.54 3.16
N ALA A 105 13.77 6.23 2.93
CA ALA A 105 14.72 7.17 2.34
C ALA A 105 14.32 7.58 0.91
N ALA A 106 13.89 6.63 0.08
CA ALA A 106 13.40 6.90 -1.27
C ALA A 106 12.14 7.77 -1.26
N ALA A 107 11.15 7.38 -0.44
CA ALA A 107 9.90 8.12 -0.26
C ALA A 107 10.14 9.56 0.25
N HIS A 108 10.98 9.72 1.27
CA HIS A 108 11.34 11.01 1.83
C HIS A 108 12.06 11.90 0.82
N SER A 109 13.02 11.35 0.07
CA SER A 109 13.74 12.09 -0.97
C SER A 109 12.79 12.58 -2.07
N PHE A 110 11.85 11.73 -2.49
CA PHE A 110 10.81 12.09 -3.46
C PHE A 110 9.90 13.20 -2.94
N GLU A 111 9.39 13.09 -1.71
CA GLU A 111 8.51 14.13 -1.12
C GLU A 111 9.24 15.45 -0.92
N LYS A 112 10.53 15.44 -0.53
CA LYS A 112 11.34 16.65 -0.40
C LYS A 112 11.62 17.35 -1.74
N ALA A 113 11.86 16.57 -2.80
CA ALA A 113 12.10 17.11 -4.14
C ALA A 113 10.83 17.71 -4.76
N THR A 114 9.68 17.08 -4.55
CA THR A 114 8.41 17.45 -5.21
C THR A 114 7.55 18.43 -4.42
N GLN A 115 7.61 18.37 -3.09
CA GLN A 115 6.87 19.22 -2.16
C GLN A 115 5.35 19.29 -2.42
N HIS A 116 4.76 18.27 -3.03
CA HIS A 116 3.35 18.25 -3.42
C HIS A 116 2.39 18.53 -2.25
N ARG A 117 2.73 18.05 -1.05
CA ARG A 117 1.95 18.31 0.17
C ARG A 117 1.82 19.80 0.50
N ARG A 118 2.82 20.63 0.18
CA ARG A 118 2.79 22.08 0.47
C ARG A 118 1.86 22.85 -0.47
N ILE A 119 1.60 22.30 -1.65
CA ILE A 119 0.82 22.92 -2.72
C ILE A 119 -0.66 22.52 -2.61
N PHE A 120 -0.93 21.31 -2.11
CA PHE A 120 -2.27 20.79 -1.93
C PHE A 120 -3.08 21.59 -0.90
N LYS A 121 -4.32 21.93 -1.26
CA LYS A 121 -5.27 22.62 -0.37
C LYS A 121 -6.50 21.73 -0.17
N PRO A 122 -6.63 21.08 1.00
CA PRO A 122 -7.84 20.32 1.35
C PRO A 122 -9.08 21.22 1.28
N PHE A 123 -10.20 20.67 0.81
CA PHE A 123 -11.48 21.38 0.87
C PHE A 123 -12.01 21.45 2.32
N ILE A 124 -11.82 20.37 3.07
CA ILE A 124 -12.14 20.27 4.49
C ILE A 124 -10.82 20.27 5.26
N VAL A 125 -10.64 21.23 6.16
CA VAL A 125 -9.45 21.37 6.99
C VAL A 125 -9.77 20.87 8.39
N ALA A 126 -8.88 20.06 8.98
CA ALA A 126 -9.00 19.65 10.37
C ALA A 126 -8.91 20.88 11.28
N THR A 127 -9.91 21.09 12.12
CA THR A 127 -9.99 22.24 13.05
C THR A 127 -9.52 21.89 14.47
N THR A 128 -9.37 20.60 14.76
CA THR A 128 -8.97 20.10 16.08
C THR A 128 -7.65 19.35 15.93
N GLU A 129 -6.63 19.79 16.65
CA GLU A 129 -5.42 19.01 16.85
C GLU A 129 -5.63 18.07 18.04
N LEU A 130 -5.39 16.78 17.84
CA LEU A 130 -5.34 15.84 18.95
C LEU A 130 -4.04 16.07 19.71
N PRO A 131 -4.05 16.10 21.05
CA PRO A 131 -2.82 16.21 21.83
C PRO A 131 -1.89 15.07 21.44
N GLN A 132 -0.71 15.41 20.93
CA GLN A 132 0.36 14.43 20.73
C GLN A 132 0.72 13.92 22.13
N SER A 133 0.48 12.63 22.38
CA SER A 133 0.93 12.01 23.62
C SER A 133 2.42 12.26 23.75
N GLN A 134 2.82 13.09 24.72
CA GLN A 134 4.21 13.28 25.06
C GLN A 134 4.79 11.90 25.36
N SER A 135 5.71 11.46 24.50
CA SER A 135 6.48 10.24 24.74
C SER A 135 7.23 10.43 26.05
N LEU A 136 6.84 9.66 27.06
CA LEU A 136 7.62 9.40 28.26
C LEU A 136 8.93 8.74 27.84
N ILE A 137 9.91 9.55 27.49
CA ILE A 137 11.31 9.15 27.42
C ILE A 137 12.07 10.20 28.22
N SER A 138 12.06 10.00 29.54
CA SER A 138 12.99 10.60 30.50
C SER A 138 14.05 9.58 30.84
#